data_AF-A0A1Q6PU10-F1
#
_entry.id   AF-A0A1Q6PU10-F1
#
_cell.length_a   1.000
_cell.length_b   1.000
_cell.length_c   1.000
_cell.angle_alpha   90.00
_cell.angle_beta   90.00
_cell.angle_gamma   90.00
#
_symmetry.space_group_name_H-M   'P 1'
#
loop_
_entity.id
_entity.type
_entity.pdbx_description
1 polymer ?
#
loop_
_entity_poly.entity_id
_entity_poly.type
_entity_poly.pdbx_seq_one_letter_code
_entity_poly.pdbx_strand_id
1 'polypeptide(L)'
;MRVERKPEIGDTMFHVCEHLYYVPEHAAPLNEYCVCEATVVGFLKGGYTEVKLVGKNPGGFNTPYHYKMAEVGSKVFFDAHSAAKYAESLTVYAEQHWNWAGAQLRRPYKNLLREQSPDIEGGA
;
A
#
# COMPACT_ATOMS: atom_id res chain seq x y z
N MET A 1 -15.82 -6.93 -3.26
CA MET A 1 -16.26 -7.16 -1.87
C MET A 1 -16.82 -5.85 -1.32
N ARG A 2 -18.01 -5.85 -0.72
CA ARG A 2 -18.48 -4.67 0.05
C ARG A 2 -17.71 -4.68 1.37
N VAL A 3 -17.04 -3.58 1.70
CA VAL A 3 -16.39 -3.45 3.00
C VAL A 3 -17.50 -3.27 4.04
N GLU A 4 -17.64 -4.25 4.94
CA GLU A 4 -18.71 -4.25 5.95
C GLU A 4 -18.51 -3.13 6.99
N ARG A 5 -17.25 -2.74 7.22
CA ARG A 5 -16.86 -1.64 8.09
C ARG A 5 -16.52 -0.38 7.27
N LYS A 6 -17.10 0.76 7.65
CA LYS A 6 -16.69 2.07 7.11
C LYS A 6 -15.55 2.63 7.96
N PRO A 7 -14.56 3.32 7.36
CA PRO A 7 -13.54 4.02 8.14
C PRO A 7 -14.16 5.12 8.99
N GLU A 8 -13.55 5.38 10.13
CA GLU A 8 -13.89 6.45 11.07
C GLU A 8 -12.68 7.36 11.32
N ILE A 9 -12.90 8.60 11.76
CA ILE A 9 -11.80 9.51 12.11
C ILE A 9 -11.01 8.90 13.28
N GLY A 10 -9.69 8.86 13.14
CA GLY A 10 -8.79 8.21 14.10
C GLY A 10 -8.43 6.77 13.75
N ASP A 11 -9.12 6.15 12.77
CA ASP A 11 -8.72 4.83 12.29
C ASP A 11 -7.32 4.85 11.68
N THR A 12 -6.57 3.79 11.95
CA THR A 12 -5.35 3.48 11.21
C THR A 12 -5.71 2.66 9.98
N MET A 13 -5.18 3.08 8.83
CA MET A 13 -5.38 2.42 7.55
C MET A 13 -4.04 2.22 6.84
N PHE A 14 -3.99 1.19 6.00
CA PHE A 14 -2.82 0.83 5.22
C PHE A 14 -3.10 1.07 3.74
N HIS A 15 -2.17 1.72 3.05
CA HIS A 15 -2.27 1.99 1.62
C HIS A 15 -0.92 1.79 0.97
N VAL A 16 -0.89 1.80 -0.37
CA VAL A 16 0.33 1.59 -1.13
C VAL A 16 0.82 2.91 -1.71
N CYS A 17 2.05 3.29 -1.39
CA CYS A 17 2.75 4.41 -1.99
C CYS A 17 3.75 3.92 -3.04
N GLU A 18 3.76 4.58 -4.19
CA GLU A 18 4.85 4.47 -5.15
C GLU A 18 6.09 5.23 -4.62
N HIS A 19 7.26 4.62 -4.72
CA HIS A 19 8.51 5.22 -4.29
C HIS A 19 9.58 5.02 -5.36
N LEU A 20 10.08 6.15 -5.88
CA LEU A 20 11.21 6.17 -6.79
C LEU A 20 12.52 6.26 -6.01
N TYR A 21 13.47 5.42 -6.36
CA TYR A 21 14.80 5.41 -5.76
C TYR A 21 15.90 5.36 -6.83
N TYR A 22 17.04 5.91 -6.48
CA TYR A 22 18.20 5.97 -7.36
C TYR A 22 19.20 4.88 -6.99
N VAL A 23 19.66 4.16 -8.00
CA VAL A 23 20.79 3.23 -7.89
C VAL A 23 21.95 3.85 -8.66
N PRO A 24 23.14 3.99 -8.06
CA PRO A 24 24.32 4.45 -8.79
C PRO A 24 24.51 3.65 -10.08
N GLU A 25 24.92 4.33 -11.15
CA GLU A 25 25.15 3.73 -12.47
C GLU A 25 23.89 3.20 -13.20
N HIS A 26 22.70 3.34 -12.60
CA HIS A 26 21.43 3.08 -13.27
C HIS A 26 20.86 4.37 -13.88
N ALA A 27 20.57 4.36 -15.18
CA ALA A 27 20.24 5.57 -15.94
C ALA A 27 18.91 6.24 -15.56
N ALA A 28 17.95 5.47 -15.04
CA ALA A 28 16.64 5.96 -14.62
C ALA A 28 16.37 5.59 -13.15
N PRO A 29 15.53 6.33 -12.41
CA PRO A 29 15.09 5.87 -11.10
C PRO A 29 14.35 4.54 -11.23
N LEU A 30 14.60 3.64 -10.29
CA LEU A 30 13.82 2.42 -10.13
C LEU A 30 12.61 2.71 -9.26
N ASN A 31 11.60 1.85 -9.37
CA ASN A 31 10.37 1.98 -8.61
C ASN A 31 10.23 0.85 -7.58
N GLU A 32 9.53 1.13 -6.49
CA GLU A 32 9.02 0.13 -5.56
C GLU A 32 7.67 0.58 -5.01
N TYR A 33 6.85 -0.40 -4.63
CA TYR A 33 5.58 -0.16 -3.98
C TYR A 33 5.73 -0.42 -2.49
N CYS A 34 5.51 0.59 -1.66
CA CYS A 34 5.65 0.51 -0.20
C CYS A 34 4.27 0.48 0.45
N VAL A 35 4.07 -0.39 1.43
CA VAL A 35 2.91 -0.30 2.32
C VAL A 35 3.18 0.81 3.34
N CYS A 36 2.28 1.78 3.40
CA CYS A 36 2.34 2.90 4.32
C CYS A 36 1.15 2.87 5.27
N GLU A 37 1.40 3.21 6.52
CA GLU A 37 0.40 3.41 7.54
C GLU A 37 0.00 4.88 7.59
N ALA A 38 -1.31 5.15 7.65
CA ALA A 38 -1.85 6.49 7.72
C ALA A 38 -3.12 6.53 8.57
N THR A 39 -3.35 7.65 9.25
CA THR A 39 -4.53 7.86 10.10
C THR A 39 -5.60 8.61 9.34
N VAL A 40 -6.86 8.18 9.48
CA VAL A 40 -8.03 8.92 8.96
C VAL A 40 -8.18 10.22 9.74
N VAL A 41 -8.06 11.35 9.05
CA VAL A 41 -8.20 12.69 9.66
C VAL A 41 -9.50 13.40 9.27
N GLY A 42 -10.25 12.84 8.33
CA GLY A 42 -11.53 13.41 7.93
C GLY A 42 -12.10 12.82 6.65
N PHE A 43 -13.21 13.40 6.23
CA PHE A 43 -13.91 13.03 4.99
C PHE A 43 -14.19 14.29 4.18
N LEU A 44 -13.91 14.23 2.88
CA LEU A 44 -14.26 15.28 1.93
C LEU A 44 -15.53 14.88 1.20
N LYS A 45 -16.55 15.76 1.22
CA LYS A 45 -17.81 15.56 0.50
C LYS A 45 -17.86 16.50 -0.70
N GLY A 46 -17.91 15.91 -1.90
CA GLY A 46 -18.15 16.60 -3.17
C GLY A 46 -19.11 15.78 -4.05
N GLY A 47 -18.79 15.61 -5.34
CA GLY A 47 -19.52 14.68 -6.23
C GLY A 47 -19.40 13.20 -5.82
N TYR A 48 -18.48 12.90 -4.91
CA TYR A 48 -18.35 11.63 -4.20
C TYR A 48 -17.75 11.91 -2.81
N THR A 49 -17.77 10.91 -1.93
CA THR A 49 -17.10 11.00 -0.62
C THR A 49 -15.70 10.42 -0.70
N GLU A 50 -14.72 11.18 -0.24
CA GLU A 50 -13.35 10.74 -0.05
C GLU A 50 -13.02 10.59 1.43
N VAL A 51 -12.20 9.60 1.76
CA VAL A 51 -11.50 9.51 3.04
C VAL A 51 -10.16 10.23 2.92
N LYS A 52 -9.88 11.13 3.86
CA LYS A 52 -8.60 11.84 3.96
C LYS A 52 -7.74 11.17 5.02
N LEU A 53 -6.55 10.74 4.62
CA LEU A 53 -5.56 10.12 5.48
C LEU A 53 -4.36 11.05 5.65
N VAL A 54 -3.65 10.95 6.78
CA VAL A 54 -2.33 11.56 6.97
C VAL A 54 -1.41 10.50 7.55
N GLY A 55 -0.28 10.28 6.90
CA GLY A 55 0.69 9.27 7.29
C GLY A 55 2.08 9.62 6.79
N LYS A 56 3.05 8.78 7.15
CA LYS A 56 4.42 8.91 6.66
C LYS A 56 4.52 8.32 5.27
N ASN A 57 5.02 9.10 4.33
CA ASN A 57 5.42 8.57 3.02
C ASN A 57 6.73 7.76 3.16
N PRO A 58 7.16 7.02 2.13
CA PRO A 58 8.41 6.25 2.16
C PRO A 58 9.66 7.10 2.43
N GLY A 59 9.62 8.41 2.13
CA GLY A 59 10.67 9.37 2.47
C GLY A 59 10.62 9.93 3.90
N GLY A 60 9.67 9.50 4.74
CA GLY A 60 9.54 9.93 6.14
C GLY A 60 8.79 11.26 6.35
N PHE A 61 8.19 11.84 5.31
CA PHE A 61 7.43 13.08 5.40
C PHE A 61 5.97 12.80 5.75
N ASN A 62 5.34 13.67 6.54
CA ASN A 62 3.89 13.61 6.76
C ASN A 62 3.20 14.08 5.48
N THR A 63 2.43 13.21 4.85
CA THR A 63 1.77 13.48 3.57
C THR A 63 0.27 13.23 3.70
N PRO A 64 -0.59 14.15 3.21
CA PRO A 64 -2.01 13.91 3.10
C PRO A 64 -2.31 13.02 1.89
N TYR A 65 -3.21 12.05 2.06
CA TYR A 65 -3.69 11.18 1.00
C TYR A 65 -5.22 11.21 0.93
N HIS A 66 -5.74 11.02 -0.27
CA HIS A 66 -7.17 11.06 -0.56
C HIS A 66 -7.56 9.82 -1.34
N TYR A 67 -8.55 9.09 -0.83
CA TYR A 67 -9.09 7.91 -1.50
C TYR A 67 -10.61 8.02 -1.56
N LYS A 68 -11.20 7.58 -2.67
CA LYS A 68 -12.66 7.49 -2.74
C LYS A 68 -13.14 6.45 -1.75
N MET A 69 -14.30 6.66 -1.13
CA MET A 69 -14.90 5.64 -0.25
C MET A 69 -15.10 4.28 -0.96
N ALA A 70 -15.30 4.30 -2.29
CA ALA A 70 -15.39 3.08 -3.11
C ALA A 70 -14.05 2.34 -3.29
N GLU A 71 -12.92 2.99 -3.00
CA GLU A 71 -11.58 2.39 -3.08
C GLU A 71 -11.13 1.76 -1.75
N VAL A 72 -11.88 1.98 -0.68
CA VAL A 72 -11.69 1.26 0.59
C VAL A 72 -11.91 -0.23 0.34
N GLY A 73 -10.98 -1.06 0.80
CA GLY A 73 -10.93 -2.50 0.55
C GLY A 73 -10.37 -2.92 -0.81
N SER A 74 -9.93 -1.97 -1.66
CA SER A 74 -9.26 -2.28 -2.93
C SER A 74 -7.96 -1.53 -3.17
N LYS A 75 -7.78 -0.34 -2.59
CA LYS A 75 -6.52 0.43 -2.61
C LYS A 75 -6.05 0.89 -1.24
N VAL A 76 -6.99 1.09 -0.32
CA VAL A 76 -6.74 1.40 1.09
C VAL A 76 -7.47 0.38 1.95
N PHE A 77 -6.80 -0.12 2.98
CA PHE A 77 -7.22 -1.31 3.73
C PHE A 77 -7.14 -1.06 5.23
N PHE A 78 -7.86 -1.87 6.01
CA PHE A 78 -7.77 -1.84 7.47
C PHE A 78 -6.62 -2.68 8.02
N ASP A 79 -5.99 -3.51 7.19
CA ASP A 79 -4.90 -4.38 7.58
C ASP A 79 -3.71 -4.27 6.60
N ALA A 80 -2.51 -4.39 7.15
CA ALA A 80 -1.27 -4.28 6.39
C ALA A 80 -1.10 -5.41 5.37
N HIS A 81 -1.65 -6.60 5.65
CA HIS A 81 -1.52 -7.76 4.77
C HIS A 81 -2.29 -7.58 3.45
N SER A 82 -3.52 -7.08 3.49
CA SER A 82 -4.30 -6.75 2.30
C SER A 82 -3.61 -5.67 1.46
N ALA A 83 -3.04 -4.65 2.12
CA ALA A 83 -2.23 -3.64 1.44
C ALA A 83 -0.97 -4.25 0.81
N ALA A 84 -0.32 -5.21 1.47
CA ALA A 84 0.85 -5.93 0.93
C ALA A 84 0.48 -6.80 -0.29
N LYS A 85 -0.67 -7.48 -0.28
CA LYS A 85 -1.17 -8.20 -1.46
C LYS A 85 -1.41 -7.25 -2.64
N TYR A 86 -1.97 -6.07 -2.36
CA TYR A 86 -2.15 -5.06 -3.38
C TYR A 86 -0.80 -4.54 -3.91
N ALA A 87 0.18 -4.30 -3.03
CA ALA A 87 1.53 -3.90 -3.42
C ALA A 87 2.24 -4.97 -4.28
N GLU A 88 2.09 -6.26 -3.97
CA GLU A 88 2.58 -7.35 -4.83
C GLU A 88 1.92 -7.33 -6.21
N SER A 89 0.60 -7.13 -6.27
CA SER A 89 -0.10 -7.05 -7.56
C SER A 89 0.39 -5.89 -8.43
N LEU A 90 0.67 -4.73 -7.83
CA LEU A 90 1.24 -3.57 -8.51
C LEU A 90 2.68 -3.84 -8.95
N THR A 91 3.46 -4.50 -8.10
CA THR A 91 4.85 -4.86 -8.39
C THR A 91 4.94 -5.80 -9.58
N VAL A 92 4.16 -6.90 -9.57
CA VAL A 92 4.12 -7.87 -10.67
C VAL A 92 3.61 -7.19 -11.95
N TYR A 93 2.58 -6.36 -11.86
CA TYR A 93 2.08 -5.62 -13.03
C TYR A 93 3.15 -4.71 -13.63
N ALA A 94 3.88 -3.96 -12.79
CA ALA A 94 4.97 -3.10 -13.22
C ALA A 94 6.13 -3.91 -13.84
N GLU A 95 6.50 -5.03 -13.24
CA GLU A 95 7.52 -5.95 -13.77
C GLU A 95 7.12 -6.53 -15.14
N GLN A 96 5.84 -6.81 -15.37
CA GLN A 96 5.37 -7.38 -16.64
C GLN A 96 5.25 -6.34 -17.77
N HIS A 97 4.88 -5.10 -17.45
CA HIS A 97 4.48 -4.12 -18.47
C HIS A 97 5.47 -2.96 -18.63
N TRP A 98 6.25 -2.64 -17.60
CA TRP A 98 7.06 -1.42 -17.53
C TRP A 98 8.54 -1.67 -17.26
N ASN A 99 8.91 -2.91 -16.97
CA ASN A 99 10.29 -3.30 -16.72
C ASN A 99 11.02 -3.66 -18.01
N TRP A 100 11.26 -2.64 -18.84
CA TRP A 100 12.03 -2.76 -20.08
C TRP A 100 13.45 -3.32 -19.87
N ALA A 101 13.99 -3.20 -18.64
CA ALA A 101 15.33 -3.65 -18.27
C ALA A 101 15.34 -5.04 -17.58
N GLY A 102 14.20 -5.68 -17.36
CA GLY A 102 14.12 -7.02 -16.73
C GLY A 102 14.56 -7.08 -15.26
N ALA A 103 14.75 -5.94 -14.60
CA ALA A 103 15.19 -5.88 -13.21
C ALA A 103 14.05 -6.18 -12.23
N GLN A 104 14.23 -7.16 -11.35
CA GLN A 104 13.25 -7.44 -10.32
C GLN A 104 13.13 -6.25 -9.35
N LEU A 105 11.92 -5.74 -9.15
CA LEU A 105 11.68 -4.62 -8.24
C LEU A 105 11.79 -5.06 -6.79
N ARG A 106 12.21 -4.12 -5.92
CA ARG A 106 12.27 -4.36 -4.47
C ARG A 106 10.87 -4.61 -3.92
N ARG A 107 10.80 -5.49 -2.91
CA ARG A 107 9.56 -5.92 -2.26
C ARG A 107 9.61 -5.60 -0.76
N PRO A 108 9.57 -4.32 -0.35
CA PRO A 108 9.68 -3.94 1.06
C PRO A 108 8.54 -4.50 1.93
N TYR A 109 7.39 -4.82 1.33
CA TYR A 109 6.22 -5.38 2.00
C TYR A 109 6.26 -6.91 2.18
N LYS A 110 7.32 -7.60 1.75
CA LYS A 110 7.37 -9.07 1.71
C LYS A 110 7.17 -9.74 3.08
N ASN A 111 7.58 -9.08 4.17
CA ASN A 111 7.40 -9.60 5.52
C ASN A 111 5.92 -9.58 5.95
N LEU A 112 5.16 -8.56 5.52
CA LEU A 112 3.72 -8.42 5.81
C LEU A 112 2.88 -9.52 5.13
N LEU A 113 3.41 -10.18 4.10
CA LEU A 113 2.80 -11.34 3.47
C LEU A 113 3.02 -12.64 4.25
N ARG A 114 4.05 -12.70 5.10
CA ARG A 114 4.44 -13.89 5.87
C ARG A 114 3.74 -13.97 7.23
N GLU A 115 3.45 -12.83 7.83
CA GLU A 115 2.85 -12.72 9.18
C GLU A 115 1.44 -13.33 9.32
N GLN A 116 0.84 -13.84 8.24
CA GLN A 116 -0.46 -14.54 8.27
C GLN A 116 -0.38 -16.05 8.03
N SER A 117 0.81 -16.64 7.94
CA SER A 117 0.95 -18.09 8.11
C SER A 117 0.93 -18.36 9.62
N PRO A 118 -0.18 -18.83 10.23
CA PRO A 118 -0.07 -19.40 11.56
C PRO A 118 0.95 -20.54 11.44
N ASP A 119 1.97 -20.51 12.29
CA ASP A 119 2.78 -21.68 12.55
C ASP A 119 1.80 -22.80 12.87
N ILE A 120 1.79 -23.83 12.01
CA ILE A 120 1.14 -25.10 12.35
C ILE A 120 2.03 -25.72 13.43
N GLU A 121 1.90 -25.23 14.66
CA GLU A 121 2.28 -26.01 15.84
C GLU A 121 1.27 -27.15 15.96
N GLY A 122 1.71 -28.37 15.67
CA GLY A 122 0.91 -29.57 15.96
C GLY A 122 1.17 -30.74 15.03
N GLY A 123 2.19 -31.53 15.35
CA GLY A 123 2.38 -32.87 14.80
C GLY A 123 3.34 -33.64 15.69
N ALA A 124 2.76 -34.36 16.66
CA ALA A 124 3.38 -35.13 17.73
C ALA A 124 4.47 -36.12 17.29
#